data_AF-A0A954QB43-F1
#
_entry.id   AF-A0A954QB43-F1
#
_cell.length_a   1.000
_cell.length_b   1.000
_cell.length_c   1.000
_cell.angle_alpha   90.00
_cell.angle_beta   90.00
_cell.angle_gamma   90.00
#
_symmetry.space_group_name_H-M   'P 1'
#
loop_
_entity.id
_entity.type
_entity.pdbx_description
1 polymer ?
#
loop_
_entity_poly.entity_id
_entity_poly.type
_entity_poly.pdbx_seq_one_letter_code
_entity_poly.pdbx_strand_id
1 'polypeptide(L)' 'MSTLLAGLAILTVVCTVLMGFQVLLSSLHDTAAARALQWIGFGCVILLITDLVLLVGALSVRALEQERSGPNDS' A
#
# COMPACT_ATOMS: atom_id res chain seq x y z
N MET A 1 -8.28 11.30 5.29
CA MET A 1 -6.84 11.19 5.60
C MET A 1 -6.57 9.98 6.49
N SER A 2 -7.24 9.85 7.64
CA SER A 2 -7.05 8.70 8.54
C SER A 2 -7.38 7.34 7.91
N THR A 3 -8.36 7.28 6.99
CA THR A 3 -8.74 6.04 6.28
C THR A 3 -7.67 5.55 5.32
N LEU A 4 -7.05 6.46 4.55
CA LEU A 4 -5.93 6.14 3.65
C LEU A 4 -4.68 5.72 4.44
N LEU A 5 -4.36 6.43 5.53
CA LEU A 5 -3.23 6.09 6.38
C LEU A 5 -3.41 4.74 7.10
N ALA A 6 -4.62 4.46 7.57
CA ALA A 6 -4.97 3.18 8.17
C ALA A 6 -4.95 2.04 7.12
N GLY A 7 -5.41 2.32 5.89
CA GLY A 7 -5.31 1.41 4.75
C GLY A 7 -3.87 1.00 4.47
N LEU A 8 -2.96 1.97 4.35
CA LEU A 8 -1.52 1.75 4.15
C LEU A 8 -0.90 0.92 5.28
N ALA A 9 -1.23 1.23 6.54
CA ALA A 9 -0.72 0.50 7.71
C ALA A 9 -1.20 -0.96 7.73
N ILE A 10 -2.46 -1.22 7.41
CA ILE A 10 -3.00 -2.58 7.32
C ILE A 10 -2.33 -3.34 6.18
N LEU A 11 -2.14 -2.69 5.03
CA LEU A 11 -1.58 -3.34 3.84
C LEU A 11 -0.10 -3.71 4.01
N THR A 12 0.68 -2.86 4.68
CA THR A 12 2.07 -3.17 5.04
C THR A 12 2.17 -4.35 6.01
N VAL A 13 1.30 -4.41 7.03
CA VAL A 13 1.25 -5.55 7.96
C VAL A 13 0.92 -6.85 7.21
N VAL A 14 -0.09 -6.82 6.34
CA VAL A 14 -0.48 -7.99 5.52
C VAL A 14 0.66 -8.43 4.60
N CYS A 15 1.35 -7.51 3.93
CA CYS A 15 2.53 -7.79 3.12
C CYS A 15 3.64 -8.48 3.92
N THR A 16 3.92 -7.99 5.13
CA THR A 16 4.98 -8.54 6.00
C THR A 16 4.65 -9.97 6.42
N VAL A 17 3.38 -10.23 6.75
CA VAL A 17 2.88 -11.57 7.10
C VAL A 17 2.98 -12.52 5.90
N LEU A 18 2.61 -12.06 4.71
CA LEU A 18 2.70 -12.85 3.48
C LEU A 18 4.15 -13.19 3.11
N MET A 19 5.09 -12.25 3.27
CA MET A 19 6.52 -12.53 3.08
C MET A 19 7.06 -13.54 4.11
N GLY A 20 6.64 -13.46 5.38
CA GLY A 20 6.97 -14.46 6.39
C GLY A 20 6.44 -15.85 6.03
N PHE A 21 5.21 -15.93 5.51
CA PHE A 21 4.62 -17.16 5.03
C PHE A 21 5.36 -17.75 3.82
N GLN A 22 5.81 -16.91 2.86
CA GLN A 22 6.66 -17.31 1.72
C GLN A 22 7.91 -18.06 2.19
N VAL A 23 8.62 -17.49 3.16
CA VAL A 23 9.84 -18.08 3.72
C VAL A 23 9.52 -19.43 4.39
N LEU A 24 8.43 -19.50 5.16
CA LEU A 24 7.97 -20.76 5.77
C LEU A 24 7.63 -21.83 4.72
N LEU A 25 6.88 -21.47 3.68
CA LEU A 25 6.46 -22.38 2.61
C LEU A 25 7.63 -22.88 1.76
N SER A 26 8.62 -22.01 1.51
CA SER A 26 9.87 -22.41 0.84
C SER A 26 10.64 -23.46 1.64
N SER A 27 10.56 -23.41 2.98
CA SER A 27 11.19 -24.39 3.87
C SER A 27 10.48 -25.76 3.87
N LEU A 28 9.17 -25.78 3.58
CA LEU A 28 8.37 -27.02 3.47
C LEU A 28 8.49 -27.72 2.11
N HIS A 29 9.24 -27.15 1.15
CA HIS A 29 9.41 -27.69 -0.21
C HIS A 29 8.10 -27.82 -1.02
N ASP A 30 7.03 -27.13 -0.60
CA ASP A 30 5.74 -27.14 -1.30
C ASP A 30 5.74 -26.07 -2.41
N THR A 31 6.24 -26.47 -3.57
CA THR A 31 6.48 -25.60 -4.73
C THR A 31 5.19 -24.99 -5.33
N ALA A 32 4.05 -25.68 -5.20
CA ALA A 32 2.77 -25.18 -5.69
C ALA A 32 2.27 -24.00 -4.85
N ALA A 33 2.37 -24.13 -3.52
CA ALA A 33 1.95 -23.10 -2.60
C ALA A 33 2.90 -21.90 -2.60
N ALA A 34 4.21 -22.10 -2.80
CA ALA A 34 5.18 -21.01 -2.99
C ALA A 34 4.86 -20.13 -4.22
N ARG A 35 4.46 -20.73 -5.34
CA ARG A 35 4.05 -19.99 -6.56
C ARG A 35 2.75 -19.21 -6.36
N ALA A 36 1.74 -19.83 -5.77
CA ALA A 36 0.47 -19.14 -5.48
C ALA A 36 0.71 -17.91 -4.58
N LEU A 37 1.61 -18.04 -3.60
CA LEU A 37 1.95 -16.96 -2.70
C LEU A 37 2.79 -15.86 -3.38
N GLN A 38 3.54 -16.17 -4.46
CA GLN A 38 4.23 -15.13 -5.25
C GLN A 38 3.23 -14.26 -6.01
N TRP A 39 2.18 -14.87 -6.59
CA TRP A 39 1.11 -14.13 -7.26
C TRP A 39 0.35 -13.23 -6.30
N ILE A 40 0.05 -13.73 -5.09
CA ILE A 40 -0.59 -12.96 -4.03
C ILE A 40 0.31 -11.80 -3.58
N GLY A 41 1.62 -12.06 -3.39
CA GLY A 41 2.60 -11.02 -3.07
C GLY A 41 2.65 -9.92 -4.14
N PHE A 42 2.65 -10.30 -5.41
CA PHE A 42 2.64 -9.34 -6.52
C PHE A 42 1.36 -8.49 -6.55
N GLY A 43 0.20 -9.10 -6.30
CA GLY A 43 -1.07 -8.37 -6.15
C GLY A 43 -1.05 -7.39 -4.96
N CYS A 44 -0.43 -7.78 -3.85
CA CYS A 44 -0.28 -6.94 -2.68
C CYS A 44 0.61 -5.72 -2.96
N VAL A 45 1.72 -5.90 -3.69
CA VAL A 45 2.58 -4.80 -4.14
C VAL A 45 1.83 -3.80 -5.02
N ILE A 46 1.03 -4.29 -5.97
CA ILE A 46 0.22 -3.42 -6.85
C ILE A 46 -0.78 -2.59 -6.03
N LEU A 47 -1.44 -3.21 -5.04
CA LEU A 47 -2.34 -2.49 -4.14
C LEU A 47 -1.61 -1.42 -3.33
N LEU A 48 -0.41 -1.72 -2.83
CA LEU A 48 0.43 -0.79 -2.07
C LEU A 48 0.81 0.44 -2.92
N ILE A 49 1.22 0.21 -4.18
CA ILE A 49 1.53 1.30 -5.12
C ILE A 49 0.27 2.14 -5.39
N THR A 50 -0.87 1.50 -5.60
CA THR A 50 -2.14 2.19 -5.87
C THR A 50 -2.56 3.09 -4.70
N ASP A 51 -2.46 2.57 -3.47
CA ASP A 51 -2.76 3.33 -2.25
C ASP A 51 -1.81 4.53 -2.07
N LEU A 52 -0.52 4.32 -2.34
CA LEU A 52 0.48 5.39 -2.29
C LEU A 52 0.22 6.49 -3.33
N VAL A 53 -0.16 6.12 -4.56
CA VAL A 53 -0.55 7.09 -5.61
C VAL A 53 -1.80 7.88 -5.20
N LEU A 54 -2.80 7.22 -4.62
CA LEU A 54 -4.01 7.88 -4.09
C LEU A 54 -3.68 8.85 -2.96
N LEU A 55 -2.80 8.45 -2.02
CA LEU A 55 -2.33 9.31 -0.93
C LEU A 55 -1.62 10.55 -1.45
N VAL A 56 -0.66 10.38 -2.37
CA VAL A 56 0.08 11.48 -2.97
C VAL A 56 -0.84 12.39 -3.78
N GLY A 57 -1.77 11.83 -4.55
CA GLY A 57 -2.78 12.60 -5.29
C GLY A 57 -3.66 13.43 -4.36
N ALA A 58 -4.18 12.83 -3.28
CA ALA A 58 -5.00 13.53 -2.30
C ALA A 58 -4.22 14.64 -1.56
N LEU A 59 -2.94 14.40 -1.24
CA LEU A 59 -2.06 15.42 -0.66
C LEU A 59 -1.81 16.56 -1.64
N SER A 60 -1.59 16.25 -2.92
CA SER A 60 -1.34 17.23 -3.97
C SER A 60 -2.57 18.11 -4.21
N VAL A 61 -3.77 17.53 -4.28
CA VAL A 61 -5.02 18.31 -4.41
C VAL A 61 -5.19 19.25 -3.23
N ARG A 62 -4.94 18.80 -2.00
CA ARG A 62 -5.02 19.65 -0.81
C ARG A 62 -3.97 20.76 -0.80
N ALA A 63 -2.75 20.48 -1.26
CA ALA A 63 -1.72 21.49 -1.39
C ALA A 63 -2.15 22.60 -2.37
N LEU A 64 -2.73 22.22 -3.51
CA LEU A 64 -3.26 23.16 -4.50
C LEU A 64 -4.48 23.95 -3.98
N GLU A 65 -5.38 23.33 -3.21
CA GLU A 65 -6.51 24.02 -2.58
C GLU A 65 -6.05 25.04 -1.52
N GLN A 66 -5.00 24.72 -0.76
CA GLN A 66 -4.42 25.62 0.24
C GLN A 66 -3.78 26.86 -0.42
N GLU A 67 -3.02 26.68 -1.50
CA GLU A 67 -2.44 27.79 -2.27
C GLU A 67 -3.51 28.66 -2.95
N ARG A 68 -4.60 28.04 -3.42
CA ARG A 68 -5.72 28.77 -4.03
C ARG A 68 -6.51 29.61 -3.02
N SER A 69 -6.52 29.21 -1.74
CA SER A 69 -7.36 29.83 -0.70
C SER A 69 -6.65 30.91 0.13
N GLY A 70 -5.36 31.14 -0.05
CA GLY A 70 -4.66 32.30 0.53
C GLY A 70 -3.75 32.91 -0.51
N PRO A 71 -4.04 34.10 -1.05
CA PRO A 71 -3.98 35.38 -0.31
C PRO A 71 -4.92 36.48 -0.89
N ASN A 72 -6.23 36.45 -0.60
CA ASN A 72 -7.13 37.55 -1.01
C ASN A 72 -8.14 37.98 0.07
N ASP A 73 -7.82 37.68 1.34
CA ASP A 73 -8.52 38.20 2.52
C ASP A 73 -7.57 39.13 3.31
N SER A 74 -7.11 40.22 2.69
CA SER A 74 -6.41 41.32 3.36
C SER A 74 -6.92 42.66 2.86
#